data_AF-A0A7J6QVV5-F1
#
_entry.id   AF-A0A7J6QVV5-F1
#
_cell.length_a   1.000
_cell.length_b   1.000
_cell.length_c   1.000
_cell.angle_alpha   90.00
_cell.angle_beta   90.00
_cell.angle_gamma   90.00
#
_symmetry.space_group_name_H-M   'P 1'
#
loop_
_entity.id
_entity.type
_entity.pdbx_description
1 polymer ?
#
loop_
_entity_poly.entity_id
_entity_poly.type
_entity_poly.pdbx_seq_one_letter_code
_entity_poly.pdbx_strand_id
1 'polypeptide(L)'
;KDVDCMAFSGGESKYLVALSKVHPDGSQLSPADGHHQPMAECGSRPDYRLSCWDWDQGRMTASVGLLDGYPTDLRAVPSCVSFSVSDGTKLCTTGVNFVAVHHVSPAGELTAAIPVQEQLKCLPEEHHYSMGEQDSPRDAPSGFEVTSHLWTEAGDVICGTSDGKLLLFDEYGVFK
;
A
#
# COMPACT_ATOMS: atom_id res chain seq x y z
N LYS A 1 -2.51 2.25 17.43
CA LYS A 1 -2.27 2.08 15.99
C LYS A 1 -1.15 1.07 15.88
N ASP A 2 -1.46 -0.12 15.38
CA ASP A 2 -0.44 -1.11 15.11
C ASP A 2 0.15 -0.75 13.75
N VAL A 3 1.47 -0.53 13.72
CA VAL A 3 2.19 -0.27 12.48
C VAL A 3 2.55 -1.63 11.90
N ASP A 4 2.02 -1.94 10.72
CA ASP A 4 2.19 -3.26 10.09
C ASP A 4 3.58 -3.39 9.45
N CYS A 5 4.04 -2.33 8.79
CA CYS A 5 5.39 -2.24 8.25
C CYS A 5 5.87 -0.79 8.13
N MET A 6 7.20 -0.61 8.07
CA MET A 6 7.84 0.70 7.96
C MET A 6 8.98 0.67 6.95
N ALA A 7 9.20 1.80 6.28
CA ALA A 7 10.36 2.03 5.44
C ALA A 7 10.99 3.40 5.76
N PHE A 8 12.31 3.48 5.60
CA PHE A 8 13.10 4.69 5.79
C PHE A 8 13.71 5.10 4.46
N SER A 9 13.63 6.37 4.10
CA SER A 9 14.34 6.86 2.92
C SER A 9 15.84 6.95 3.20
N GLY A 10 16.64 6.60 2.19
CA GLY A 10 18.05 6.98 2.16
C GLY A 10 18.23 8.38 1.55
N GLY A 11 19.37 9.02 1.81
CA GLY A 11 19.75 10.28 1.16
C GLY A 11 19.67 11.53 2.05
N GLU A 12 19.56 12.72 1.42
CA GLU A 12 19.53 14.02 2.12
C GLU A 12 18.21 14.26 2.86
N SER A 13 17.09 13.77 2.32
CA SER A 13 15.78 13.82 2.98
C SER A 13 15.53 12.54 3.77
N LYS A 14 15.20 12.68 5.07
CA LYS A 14 14.92 11.57 5.98
C LYS A 14 13.43 11.45 6.26
N TYR A 15 12.76 10.59 5.51
CA TYR A 15 11.37 10.27 5.70
C TYR A 15 11.22 8.88 6.34
N LEU A 16 10.27 8.77 7.26
CA LEU A 16 9.74 7.51 7.74
C LEU A 16 8.35 7.34 7.11
N VAL A 17 8.14 6.20 6.45
CA VAL A 17 6.81 5.83 5.95
C VAL A 17 6.32 4.61 6.70
N ALA A 18 5.09 4.66 7.15
CA ALA A 18 4.42 3.58 7.87
C ALA A 18 3.14 3.16 7.13
N LEU A 19 2.94 1.86 7.02
CA LEU A 19 1.68 1.25 6.63
C LEU A 19 0.91 0.88 7.90
N SER A 20 -0.37 1.23 7.96
CA SER A 20 -1.24 0.84 9.07
C SER A 20 -2.62 0.44 8.58
N LYS A 21 -3.13 -0.66 9.14
CA LYS A 21 -4.53 -1.04 9.08
C LYS A 21 -5.38 -0.22 10.06
N VAL A 22 -6.41 0.45 9.55
CA VAL A 22 -7.38 1.22 10.33
C VAL A 22 -8.69 0.42 10.40
N HIS A 23 -9.18 0.22 11.63
CA HIS A 23 -10.45 -0.46 11.85
C HIS A 23 -11.64 0.43 11.42
N PRO A 24 -12.67 -0.16 10.79
CA PRO A 24 -13.81 0.58 10.24
C PRO A 24 -14.73 1.22 11.29
N ASP A 25 -14.53 0.95 12.58
CA ASP A 25 -15.31 1.57 13.65
C ASP A 25 -14.82 2.97 14.05
N GLY A 26 -13.70 3.45 13.48
CA GLY A 26 -13.13 4.75 13.81
C GLY A 26 -12.84 4.94 15.30
N SER A 27 -12.81 3.86 16.09
CA SER A 27 -12.73 3.97 17.54
C SER A 27 -11.34 4.43 17.96
N GLN A 28 -11.27 5.70 18.35
CA GLN A 28 -10.23 6.22 19.22
C GLN A 28 -10.31 5.47 20.55
N LEU A 29 -9.35 4.60 20.83
CA LEU A 29 -8.90 4.46 22.22
C LEU A 29 -7.95 5.63 22.49
N SER A 30 -8.52 6.76 22.89
CA SER A 30 -7.79 7.83 23.58
C SER A 30 -8.54 8.19 24.86
N PRO A 31 -7.82 8.55 25.93
CA PRO A 31 -8.43 8.79 27.24
C PRO A 31 -9.35 10.02 27.14
N ALA A 32 -10.43 9.99 27.91
CA ALA A 32 -11.47 11.01 27.99
C ALA A 32 -10.97 12.46 27.87
N ASP A 33 -11.51 13.22 26.91
CA ASP A 33 -12.26 14.47 27.16
C ASP A 33 -12.54 15.23 25.85
N GLY A 34 -13.82 15.60 25.64
CA GLY A 34 -14.18 16.87 24.97
C GLY A 34 -14.43 16.90 23.46
N HIS A 35 -15.63 16.51 23.05
CA HIS A 35 -16.46 17.05 21.93
C HIS A 35 -15.79 17.64 20.67
N HIS A 36 -15.73 16.84 19.59
CA HIS A 36 -16.17 17.18 18.22
C HIS A 36 -16.34 15.86 17.46
N GLN A 37 -17.57 15.49 17.07
CA GLN A 37 -17.84 14.27 16.30
C GLN A 37 -17.66 14.55 14.80
N PRO A 38 -16.65 13.99 14.11
CA PRO A 38 -16.76 13.74 12.68
C PRO A 38 -17.66 12.52 12.45
N MET A 39 -18.58 12.63 11.49
CA MET A 39 -19.43 11.54 11.03
C MET A 39 -18.59 10.36 10.55
N ALA A 40 -18.88 9.17 11.07
CA ALA A 40 -18.24 7.92 10.67
C ALA A 40 -18.89 7.38 9.39
N GLU A 41 -18.09 7.16 8.35
CA GLU A 41 -18.47 6.34 7.21
C GLU A 41 -18.06 4.89 7.52
N CYS A 42 -19.06 4.00 7.61
CA CYS A 42 -18.83 2.59 7.86
C CYS A 42 -18.52 1.89 6.55
N GLY A 43 -17.24 1.82 6.19
CA GLY A 43 -16.76 0.92 5.15
C GLY A 43 -16.63 -0.50 5.71
N SER A 44 -17.09 -1.52 5.00
CA SER A 44 -16.95 -2.93 5.40
C SER A 44 -15.50 -3.47 5.26
N ARG A 45 -14.56 -2.63 4.82
CA ARG A 45 -13.19 -2.99 4.47
C ARG A 45 -12.21 -2.32 5.45
N PRO A 46 -11.14 -2.99 5.90
CA PRO A 46 -10.06 -2.30 6.59
C PRO A 46 -9.50 -1.18 5.71
N ASP A 47 -9.42 0.02 6.26
CA ASP A 47 -8.80 1.18 5.61
C ASP A 47 -7.28 1.05 5.77
N TYR A 48 -6.55 0.87 4.67
CA TYR A 48 -5.08 0.80 4.70
C TYR A 48 -4.54 2.18 4.38
N ARG A 49 -3.82 2.76 5.34
CA ARG A 49 -3.23 4.08 5.19
C ARG A 49 -1.71 4.00 5.08
N LEU A 50 -1.19 4.78 4.14
CA LEU A 50 0.23 5.07 4.01
C LEU A 50 0.48 6.46 4.60
N SER A 51 1.30 6.54 5.64
CA SER A 51 1.62 7.79 6.33
C SER A 51 3.09 8.14 6.17
N CYS A 52 3.37 9.35 5.71
CA CYS A 52 4.72 9.90 5.59
C CYS A 52 5.02 10.85 6.77
N TRP A 53 6.20 10.69 7.36
CA TRP A 53 6.69 11.49 8.48
C TRP A 53 8.04 12.09 8.13
N ASP A 54 8.17 13.40 8.35
CA ASP A 54 9.45 14.08 8.37
C ASP A 54 10.16 13.71 9.68
N TRP A 55 11.30 13.03 9.56
CA TRP A 55 12.06 12.55 10.71
C TRP A 55 12.66 13.71 11.52
N ASP A 56 13.24 14.70 10.84
CA ASP A 56 13.97 15.78 11.50
C ASP A 56 13.00 16.73 12.22
N GLN A 57 11.79 16.90 11.68
CA GLN A 57 10.73 17.71 12.30
C GLN A 57 9.83 16.90 13.25
N GLY A 58 9.94 15.57 13.24
CA GLY A 58 9.14 14.67 14.06
C GLY A 58 7.64 14.79 13.83
N ARG A 59 7.20 15.14 12.61
CA ARG A 59 5.77 15.35 12.30
C ARG A 59 5.34 14.61 11.03
N MET A 60 4.07 14.21 11.01
CA MET A 60 3.44 13.63 9.83
C MET A 60 3.24 14.72 8.78
N THR A 61 3.70 14.48 7.56
CA THR A 61 3.54 15.38 6.42
C THR A 61 2.33 15.02 5.56
N ALA A 62 2.04 13.72 5.42
CA ALA A 62 0.93 13.24 4.61
C ALA A 62 0.37 11.89 5.09
N SER A 63 -0.89 11.61 4.74
CA SER A 63 -1.48 10.28 4.87
C SER A 63 -2.54 10.03 3.80
N VAL A 64 -2.35 8.99 3.00
CA VAL A 64 -3.24 8.61 1.89
C VAL A 64 -3.88 7.25 2.12
N GLY A 65 -5.12 7.06 1.66
CA GLY A 65 -5.79 5.76 1.62
C GLY A 65 -5.29 4.97 0.41
N LEU A 66 -4.68 3.81 0.65
CA LEU A 66 -4.07 3.00 -0.42
C LEU A 66 -5.10 2.33 -1.33
N LEU A 67 -6.33 2.17 -0.84
CA LEU A 67 -7.41 1.49 -1.56
C LEU A 67 -8.46 2.47 -2.08
N ASP A 68 -8.20 3.77 -2.00
CA ASP A 68 -9.09 4.80 -2.53
C ASP A 68 -9.22 4.63 -4.06
N GLY A 69 -10.44 4.43 -4.55
CA GLY A 69 -10.72 4.22 -5.97
C GLY A 69 -10.55 2.77 -6.47
N TYR A 70 -10.15 1.83 -5.61
CA TYR A 70 -10.16 0.40 -5.96
C TYR A 70 -11.57 -0.19 -5.94
N PRO A 71 -11.86 -1.19 -6.81
CA PRO A 71 -13.11 -1.94 -6.75
C PRO A 71 -13.32 -2.60 -5.38
N THR A 72 -14.56 -2.59 -4.90
CA THR A 72 -14.93 -3.13 -3.58
C THR A 72 -14.93 -4.66 -3.53
N ASP A 73 -15.09 -5.30 -4.67
CA ASP A 73 -15.02 -6.75 -4.88
C ASP A 73 -13.57 -7.27 -5.00
N LEU A 74 -12.60 -6.39 -5.26
CA LEU A 74 -11.19 -6.77 -5.24
C LEU A 74 -10.68 -6.90 -3.81
N ARG A 75 -10.28 -8.10 -3.39
CA ARG A 75 -9.61 -8.34 -2.11
C ARG A 75 -8.13 -7.95 -2.16
N ALA A 76 -7.86 -6.64 -2.14
CA ALA A 76 -6.51 -6.11 -2.01
C ALA A 76 -6.12 -5.86 -0.54
N VAL A 77 -4.94 -6.32 -0.15
CA VAL A 77 -4.35 -6.21 1.20
C VAL A 77 -2.88 -5.79 1.07
N PRO A 78 -2.57 -4.49 1.19
CA PRO A 78 -1.20 -4.02 1.31
C PRO A 78 -0.53 -4.59 2.57
N SER A 79 0.74 -4.97 2.48
CA SER A 79 1.49 -5.58 3.59
C SER A 79 2.96 -5.19 3.66
N CYS A 80 3.57 -4.80 2.54
CA CYS A 80 5.00 -4.50 2.45
C CYS A 80 5.22 -3.11 1.85
N VAL A 81 6.26 -2.42 2.31
CA VAL A 81 6.62 -1.07 1.84
C VAL A 81 8.13 -0.89 1.77
N SER A 82 8.65 -0.25 0.73
CA SER A 82 10.07 0.10 0.65
C SER A 82 10.35 1.29 -0.27
N PHE A 83 11.38 2.07 0.07
CA PHE A 83 11.90 3.11 -0.81
C PHE A 83 12.79 2.54 -1.92
N SER A 84 12.81 3.20 -3.07
CA SER A 84 13.78 2.89 -4.11
C SER A 84 15.19 3.19 -3.64
N VAL A 85 16.11 2.30 -4.01
CA VAL A 85 17.54 2.41 -3.69
C VAL A 85 18.24 3.44 -4.57
N SER A 86 17.74 3.68 -5.78
CA SER A 86 18.28 4.65 -6.73
C SER A 86 17.59 6.01 -6.64
N ASP A 87 16.38 6.06 -6.09
CA ASP A 87 15.58 7.28 -5.94
C ASP A 87 14.83 7.30 -4.60
N GLY A 88 15.36 8.02 -3.62
CA GLY A 88 14.76 8.13 -2.28
C GLY A 88 13.39 8.83 -2.24
N THR A 89 12.90 9.35 -3.37
CA THR A 89 11.55 9.92 -3.49
C THR A 89 10.50 8.91 -3.94
N LYS A 90 10.90 7.71 -4.39
CA LYS A 90 9.96 6.67 -4.83
C LYS A 90 9.76 5.61 -3.76
N LEU A 91 8.52 5.20 -3.60
CA LEU A 91 8.09 4.21 -2.62
C LEU A 91 7.18 3.16 -3.25
N CYS A 92 7.50 1.88 -3.05
CA CYS A 92 6.67 0.77 -3.51
C CYS A 92 5.93 0.21 -2.32
N THR A 93 4.64 -0.07 -2.51
CA THR A 93 3.82 -0.82 -1.58
C THR A 93 3.27 -2.06 -2.29
N THR A 94 3.39 -3.23 -1.67
CA THR A 94 2.97 -4.51 -2.24
C THR A 94 2.13 -5.32 -1.24
N GLY A 95 1.46 -6.36 -1.71
CA GLY A 95 0.73 -7.33 -0.87
C GLY A 95 -0.18 -8.24 -1.68
N VAL A 96 -1.33 -8.60 -1.11
CA VAL A 96 -2.34 -9.41 -1.82
C VAL A 96 -3.09 -8.52 -2.80
N ASN A 97 -3.14 -8.90 -4.07
CA ASN A 97 -3.79 -8.21 -5.18
C ASN A 97 -3.42 -6.73 -5.25
N PHE A 98 -2.19 -6.38 -4.88
CA PHE A 98 -1.77 -5.00 -4.68
C PHE A 98 -0.29 -4.83 -5.00
N VAL A 99 -0.01 -3.95 -5.98
CA VAL A 99 1.31 -3.35 -6.22
C VAL A 99 1.04 -1.90 -6.61
N ALA A 100 1.66 -0.96 -5.92
CA ALA A 100 1.54 0.46 -6.22
C ALA A 100 2.86 1.18 -5.93
N VAL A 101 3.24 2.10 -6.82
CA VAL A 101 4.34 3.04 -6.57
C VAL A 101 3.76 4.42 -6.25
N HIS A 102 4.36 5.07 -5.26
CA HIS A 102 4.07 6.43 -4.85
C HIS A 102 5.32 7.28 -4.93
N HIS A 103 5.15 8.57 -5.22
CA HIS A 103 6.19 9.58 -5.13
C HIS A 103 6.00 10.42 -3.87
N VAL A 104 7.12 10.75 -3.23
CA VAL A 104 7.21 11.66 -2.09
C VAL A 104 7.72 12.99 -2.60
N SER A 105 6.91 14.04 -2.52
CA SER A 105 7.36 15.38 -2.89
C SER A 105 8.38 15.92 -1.87
N PRO A 106 9.16 16.97 -2.19
CA PRO A 106 10.02 17.63 -1.20
C PRO A 106 9.28 18.18 0.03
N ALA A 107 7.97 18.41 -0.08
CA ALA A 107 7.11 18.81 1.04
C ALA A 107 6.61 17.61 1.87
N GLY A 108 6.98 16.38 1.49
CA GLY A 108 6.55 15.14 2.14
C GLY A 108 5.14 14.70 1.75
N GLU A 109 4.59 15.21 0.65
CA GLU A 109 3.29 14.78 0.11
C GLU A 109 3.43 13.44 -0.62
N LEU A 110 2.40 12.58 -0.51
CA LEU A 110 2.35 11.28 -1.18
C LEU A 110 1.42 11.35 -2.39
N THR A 111 1.90 10.96 -3.56
CA THR A 111 1.10 10.86 -4.78
C THR A 111 1.31 9.51 -5.46
N ALA A 112 0.23 8.87 -5.94
CA ALA A 112 0.35 7.65 -6.72
C ALA A 112 1.05 7.94 -8.05
N ALA A 113 1.97 7.07 -8.47
CA ALA A 113 2.74 7.24 -9.71
C ALA A 113 1.85 7.16 -10.97
N ILE A 114 0.80 6.34 -10.91
CA ILE A 114 -0.21 6.17 -11.97
C ILE A 114 -1.61 6.01 -11.36
N PRO A 115 -2.70 6.30 -12.12
CA PRO A 115 -4.06 6.09 -11.66
C PRO A 115 -4.40 4.62 -11.38
N VAL A 116 -5.31 4.36 -10.43
CA VAL A 116 -5.76 3.00 -10.05
C VAL A 116 -6.25 2.20 -11.25
N GLN A 117 -6.93 2.84 -12.21
CA GLN A 117 -7.42 2.17 -13.43
C GLN A 117 -6.28 1.59 -14.27
N GLU A 118 -5.13 2.27 -14.33
CA GLU A 118 -3.96 1.74 -15.04
C GLU A 118 -3.28 0.65 -14.21
N GLN A 119 -3.15 0.83 -12.89
CA GLN A 119 -2.56 -0.19 -12.00
C GLN A 119 -3.28 -1.54 -12.12
N LEU A 120 -4.62 -1.52 -12.19
CA LEU A 120 -5.45 -2.72 -12.30
C LEU A 120 -5.37 -3.39 -13.68
N LYS A 121 -5.19 -2.64 -14.77
CA LYS A 121 -5.00 -3.23 -16.10
C LYS A 121 -3.69 -4.00 -16.21
N CYS A 122 -2.70 -3.58 -15.43
CA CYS A 122 -1.35 -4.10 -15.50
C CYS A 122 -1.15 -5.33 -14.60
N LEU A 123 -2.11 -5.74 -13.78
CA LEU A 123 -2.01 -7.02 -13.09
C LEU A 123 -2.21 -8.17 -14.11
N PRO A 124 -1.56 -9.34 -13.93
CA PRO A 124 -1.75 -10.44 -14.89
C PRO A 124 -3.20 -10.97 -14.82
N GLU A 125 -3.83 -11.20 -15.99
CA GLU A 125 -5.23 -11.67 -16.07
C GLU A 125 -5.49 -12.97 -15.31
N GLU A 126 -4.51 -13.88 -15.30
CA GLU A 126 -4.54 -15.15 -14.54
C GLU A 126 -4.58 -14.96 -13.02
N HIS A 127 -4.45 -13.73 -12.56
CA HIS A 127 -4.49 -13.31 -11.17
C HIS A 127 -5.61 -12.29 -10.87
N HIS A 128 -6.39 -11.91 -11.89
CA HIS A 128 -7.61 -11.11 -11.75
C HIS A 128 -8.78 -12.01 -11.33
N TYR A 129 -8.88 -12.39 -10.06
CA TYR A 129 -10.06 -13.13 -9.61
C TYR A 129 -11.15 -12.22 -9.06
N SER A 130 -12.27 -12.25 -9.79
CA SER A 130 -13.61 -11.94 -9.37
C SER A 130 -14.07 -12.90 -8.27
N MET A 131 -14.99 -12.46 -7.42
CA MET A 131 -15.76 -13.33 -6.52
C MET A 131 -16.59 -14.32 -7.34
N GLY A 132 -15.98 -15.43 -7.77
CA GLY A 132 -16.69 -16.65 -8.10
C GLY A 132 -17.03 -17.37 -6.80
N GLU A 133 -18.32 -17.55 -6.55
CA GLU A 133 -18.92 -18.32 -5.45
C GLU A 133 -18.05 -19.51 -5.00
N GLN A 134 -17.36 -19.38 -3.87
CA GLN A 134 -16.79 -20.54 -3.17
C GLN A 134 -17.40 -20.65 -1.78
N ASP A 135 -18.44 -21.46 -1.72
CA ASP A 135 -19.11 -22.02 -0.54
C ASP A 135 -18.21 -23.02 0.22
N SER A 136 -16.93 -22.74 0.39
CA SER A 136 -16.01 -23.65 1.09
C SER A 136 -15.00 -22.91 1.96
N PRO A 137 -15.21 -22.92 3.29
CA PRO A 137 -14.26 -22.35 4.22
C PRO A 137 -13.21 -23.42 4.50
N ARG A 138 -12.03 -23.39 3.84
CA ARG A 138 -10.74 -23.68 4.53
C ARG A 138 -9.44 -23.64 3.74
N ASP A 139 -9.38 -23.69 2.41
CA ASP A 139 -8.08 -23.87 1.74
C ASP A 139 -7.78 -22.85 0.63
N ALA A 140 -6.80 -21.98 0.93
CA ALA A 140 -6.04 -21.04 0.08
C ALA A 140 -6.76 -19.79 -0.49
N PRO A 141 -6.16 -18.59 -0.37
CA PRO A 141 -6.61 -17.44 -1.14
C PRO A 141 -6.21 -17.65 -2.61
N SER A 142 -7.17 -17.79 -3.52
CA SER A 142 -6.92 -17.81 -4.97
C SER A 142 -6.61 -16.41 -5.52
N GLY A 143 -5.73 -15.66 -4.84
CA GLY A 143 -5.35 -14.30 -5.19
C GLY A 143 -3.85 -14.21 -5.46
N PHE A 144 -3.44 -13.21 -6.24
CA PHE A 144 -2.03 -12.88 -6.40
C PHE A 144 -1.53 -12.29 -5.09
N GLU A 145 -0.47 -12.87 -4.53
CA GLU A 145 0.13 -12.39 -3.29
C GLU A 145 1.61 -12.17 -3.49
N VAL A 146 2.03 -10.92 -3.36
CA VAL A 146 3.44 -10.56 -3.26
C VAL A 146 3.90 -10.83 -1.83
N THR A 147 4.87 -11.72 -1.69
CA THR A 147 5.47 -12.10 -0.39
C THR A 147 6.73 -11.30 -0.10
N SER A 148 7.38 -10.79 -1.15
CA SER A 148 8.58 -9.95 -1.04
C SER A 148 8.76 -9.12 -2.31
N HIS A 149 9.43 -7.97 -2.19
CA HIS A 149 9.83 -7.18 -3.35
C HIS A 149 11.20 -6.53 -3.15
N LEU A 150 11.83 -6.19 -4.27
CA LEU A 150 13.15 -5.57 -4.36
C LEU A 150 13.13 -4.50 -5.44
N TRP A 151 13.75 -3.34 -5.16
CA TRP A 151 14.07 -2.35 -6.18
C TRP A 151 15.37 -2.71 -6.89
N THR A 152 15.37 -2.61 -8.21
CA THR A 152 16.57 -2.69 -9.04
C THR A 152 17.26 -1.32 -9.11
N GLU A 153 18.53 -1.29 -9.49
CA GLU A 153 19.25 -0.02 -9.73
C GLU A 153 18.60 0.81 -10.85
N ALA A 154 17.96 0.14 -11.82
CA ALA A 154 17.23 0.78 -12.90
C ALA A 154 15.91 1.44 -12.46
N GLY A 155 15.49 1.24 -11.20
CA GLY A 155 14.22 1.75 -10.68
C GLY A 155 13.02 0.83 -10.92
N ASP A 156 13.20 -0.36 -11.50
CA ASP A 156 12.15 -1.37 -11.59
C ASP A 156 11.96 -2.12 -10.26
N VAL A 157 10.79 -2.75 -10.06
CA VAL A 157 10.47 -3.56 -8.88
C VAL A 157 10.33 -5.04 -9.26
N ILE A 158 11.13 -5.89 -8.64
CA ILE A 158 11.00 -7.35 -8.74
C ILE A 158 10.17 -7.84 -7.56
N CYS A 159 9.09 -8.57 -7.83
CA CYS A 159 8.18 -9.13 -6.82
C CYS A 159 8.27 -10.65 -6.82
N GLY A 160 8.52 -11.25 -5.65
CA GLY A 160 8.36 -12.68 -5.42
C GLY A 160 6.96 -13.00 -4.92
N THR A 161 6.30 -13.96 -5.54
CA THR A 161 4.89 -14.31 -5.27
C THR A 161 4.76 -15.61 -4.48
N SER A 162 3.62 -15.82 -3.81
CA SER A 162 3.35 -17.03 -3.02
C SER A 162 3.30 -18.32 -3.84
N ASP A 163 3.05 -18.22 -5.15
CA ASP A 163 3.10 -19.33 -6.11
C ASP A 163 4.52 -19.61 -6.67
N GLY A 164 5.54 -18.89 -6.17
CA GLY A 164 6.94 -19.11 -6.53
C GLY A 164 7.37 -18.46 -7.85
N LYS A 165 6.56 -17.58 -8.44
CA LYS A 165 6.95 -16.79 -9.61
C LYS A 165 7.74 -15.53 -9.19
N LEU A 166 8.48 -14.99 -10.16
CA LEU A 166 9.06 -13.66 -10.08
C LEU A 166 8.41 -12.80 -11.14
N LEU A 167 7.86 -11.67 -10.73
CA LEU A 167 7.25 -10.68 -11.61
C LEU A 167 8.11 -9.41 -11.63
N LEU A 168 8.18 -8.75 -12.78
CA LEU A 168 8.86 -7.48 -12.94
C LEU A 168 7.83 -6.38 -13.20
N PHE A 169 7.91 -5.34 -12.39
CA PHE A 169 7.15 -4.11 -12.57
C PHE A 169 8.12 -2.97 -12.88
N ASP A 170 7.69 -2.03 -13.70
CA ASP A 170 8.47 -0.83 -13.97
C ASP A 170 8.49 0.13 -12.77
N GLU A 171 9.21 1.24 -12.93
CA GLU A 171 9.34 2.29 -11.92
C GLU A 171 8.02 2.99 -11.53
N TYR A 172 6.92 2.73 -12.24
CA TYR A 172 5.58 3.25 -11.94
C TYR A 172 4.67 2.17 -11.35
N GLY A 173 5.14 0.93 -11.22
CA GLY A 173 4.36 -0.22 -10.75
C GLY A 173 3.54 -0.89 -11.84
N VAL A 174 3.90 -0.72 -13.11
CA VAL A 174 3.27 -1.39 -14.26
C VAL A 174 4.01 -2.68 -14.59
N PHE A 175 3.29 -3.78 -14.70
CA PHE A 175 3.84 -5.08 -15.08
C PHE A 175 4.49 -5.05 -16.48
N LYS A 176 5.66 -5.70 -16.62
CA LYS A 176 6.44 -5.80 -17.86
C LYS A 176 6.36 -7.18 -18.49
#